data_AF-A0A9P0NEJ2-F1
#
_entry.id   AF-A0A9P0NEJ2-F1
#
_cell.length_a   1.000
_cell.length_b   1.000
_cell.length_c   1.000
_cell.angle_alpha   90.00
_cell.angle_beta   90.00
_cell.angle_gamma   90.00
#
_symmetry.space_group_name_H-M   'P 1'
#
loop_
_entity.id
_entity.type
_entity.pdbx_description
1 polymer ?
#
loop_
_entity_poly.entity_id
_entity_poly.type
_entity_poly.pdbx_seq_one_letter_code
_entity_poly.pdbx_strand_id
1 'polypeptide(L)'
;MSTFLTPELRQSVHCFGKDTCFPLAFGVPAVLMLTAIAIFLSGKNMYVKKKPEQNVIARTFGCIFYALRTKITSRVPCQNHWLENAKGVYTETEISDTKTALEVIRVFVAFPVFWSLYEQQGSRWTLQATLMNGRVDFLDWTIKPDQMQTLVPLFGLTFLVLFDVAFYPLLAMVGIRKPLQKLTFGGVMAVVAFIFAALLQFKIFGNTTEIPPGQGRLNIYNGFDCKVYIRSRTLDLQDHINSLEMINITHAVVSRNDLFITFEFEPECPFVPDKYEFDATVTVIEGKENSYYLAHSNINTIALNQVGIPENLVKDKFGNPNLRILIDYTFNFDDNITLTSVDQNSFTSYPISLFRGMNFNAAKVGKYNLVHNGKPLSIPPMDIIPATFYTLTIQRNGDKMDVRLFAEHEGNHIHILWQLPQYLCMITADVIFVVTTLEFSFTEAPINIKSFISAISLLTTALGNLVVIIISTISIKNQAHEYLLYSGLMLADTLLLAYFSVVYRSKNIIMDDAATNNENKKEEITVFD
;
A
#
# COMPACT_ATOMS: atom_id res chain seq x y z
N MET A 1 8.82 14.90 -13.72
CA MET A 1 10.09 14.52 -14.38
C MET A 1 10.91 13.58 -13.50
N SER A 2 11.34 13.99 -12.29
CA SER A 2 12.12 13.12 -11.38
C SER A 2 11.45 11.76 -11.10
N THR A 3 10.15 11.74 -10.80
CA THR A 3 9.38 10.51 -10.52
C THR A 3 9.34 9.53 -11.69
N PHE A 4 9.40 10.03 -12.92
CA PHE A 4 9.40 9.19 -14.12
C PHE A 4 10.81 8.70 -14.49
N LEU A 5 11.80 9.59 -14.38
CA LEU A 5 13.17 9.36 -14.85
C LEU A 5 14.04 8.59 -13.82
N THR A 6 13.83 8.83 -12.52
CA THR A 6 14.65 8.23 -11.47
C THR A 6 14.58 6.70 -11.44
N PRO A 7 13.41 6.05 -11.59
CA PRO A 7 13.31 4.59 -11.67
C PRO A 7 14.01 4.00 -12.91
N GLU A 8 14.06 4.74 -14.03
CA GLU A 8 14.80 4.34 -15.23
C GLU A 8 16.31 4.41 -15.02
N LEU A 9 16.79 5.53 -14.48
CA LEU A 9 18.20 5.72 -14.16
C LEU A 9 18.72 4.74 -13.11
N ARG A 10 17.91 4.46 -12.08
CA ARG A 10 18.28 3.53 -11.00
C ARG A 10 18.47 2.09 -11.47
N GLN A 11 17.69 1.66 -12.46
CA GLN A 11 17.77 0.29 -13.00
C GLN A 11 18.78 0.14 -14.14
N SER A 12 18.99 1.20 -14.93
CA SER A 12 19.93 1.19 -16.06
C SER A 12 21.39 1.36 -15.65
N VAL A 13 21.66 1.90 -14.46
CA VAL A 13 23.02 2.14 -13.95
C VAL A 13 23.27 1.31 -12.70
N HIS A 14 24.33 0.50 -12.72
CA HIS A 14 24.79 -0.28 -11.57
C HIS A 14 25.86 0.50 -10.80
N CYS A 15 25.73 0.55 -9.47
CA CYS A 15 26.69 1.23 -8.60
C CYS A 15 27.15 0.28 -7.50
N PHE A 16 28.47 0.31 -7.21
CA PHE A 16 29.07 -0.42 -6.09
C PHE A 16 28.82 -1.95 -6.11
N GLY A 17 28.76 -2.55 -7.31
CA GLY A 17 28.50 -3.98 -7.46
C GLY A 17 27.08 -4.41 -7.04
N LYS A 18 26.14 -3.46 -6.93
CA LYS A 18 24.73 -3.71 -6.65
C LYS A 18 23.86 -3.41 -7.87
N ASP A 19 22.78 -4.18 -7.99
CA ASP A 19 21.87 -4.18 -9.15
C ASP A 19 21.14 -2.86 -9.37
N THR A 20 20.91 -2.09 -8.30
CA THR A 20 20.28 -0.78 -8.38
C THR A 20 21.17 0.32 -7.81
N CYS A 21 21.39 1.39 -8.58
CA CYS A 21 22.14 2.56 -8.10
C CYS A 21 21.26 3.50 -7.26
N PHE A 22 21.14 3.20 -5.97
CA PHE A 22 20.50 4.11 -5.01
C PHE A 22 21.14 5.51 -4.94
N PRO A 23 22.49 5.67 -4.95
CA PRO A 23 23.10 6.99 -4.89
C PRO A 23 22.70 7.91 -6.05
N LEU A 24 22.49 7.38 -7.25
CA LEU A 24 22.04 8.15 -8.40
C LEU A 24 20.63 8.70 -8.21
N ALA A 25 19.75 7.94 -7.55
CA ALA A 25 18.40 8.39 -7.21
C ALA A 25 18.39 9.58 -6.23
N PHE A 26 19.42 9.73 -5.40
CA PHE A 26 19.60 10.92 -4.53
C PHE A 26 20.41 12.03 -5.21
N GLY A 27 21.34 11.66 -6.09
CA GLY A 27 22.19 12.60 -6.82
C GLY A 27 21.41 13.47 -7.80
N VAL A 28 20.43 12.92 -8.52
CA VAL A 28 19.60 13.69 -9.46
C VAL A 28 18.85 14.83 -8.74
N PRO A 29 18.08 14.59 -7.66
CA PRO A 29 17.48 15.66 -6.86
C PRO A 29 18.51 16.64 -6.29
N ALA A 30 19.68 16.18 -5.85
CA ALA A 30 20.71 17.05 -5.30
C ALA A 30 21.25 18.03 -6.35
N VAL A 31 21.52 17.58 -7.57
CA VAL A 31 21.95 18.44 -8.69
C VAL A 31 20.83 19.40 -9.08
N LEU A 32 19.58 18.92 -9.15
CA LEU A 32 18.42 19.78 -9.41
C LEU A 32 18.25 20.86 -8.31
N MET A 33 18.54 20.52 -7.05
CA MET A 33 18.50 21.48 -5.94
C MET A 33 19.64 22.50 -6.04
N LEU A 34 20.86 22.07 -6.35
CA LEU A 34 22.01 22.97 -6.53
C LEU A 34 21.80 23.93 -7.70
N THR A 35 21.25 23.44 -8.81
CA THR A 35 20.91 24.28 -9.96
C THR A 35 19.79 25.27 -9.63
N ALA A 36 18.75 24.85 -8.90
CA ALA A 36 17.71 25.75 -8.41
C ALA A 36 18.28 26.84 -7.47
N ILE A 37 19.19 26.50 -6.57
CA ILE A 37 19.88 27.46 -5.69
C ILE A 37 20.72 28.44 -6.52
N ALA A 38 21.47 27.96 -7.51
CA ALA A 38 22.26 28.82 -8.39
C ALA A 38 21.38 29.84 -9.12
N ILE A 39 20.26 29.39 -9.70
CA ILE A 39 19.27 30.26 -10.36
C ILE A 39 18.70 31.29 -9.38
N PHE A 40 18.32 30.85 -8.17
CA PHE A 40 17.76 31.73 -7.14
C PHE A 40 18.76 32.80 -6.69
N LEU A 41 20.03 32.44 -6.51
CA LEU A 41 21.10 33.35 -6.16
C LEU A 41 21.45 34.32 -7.29
N SER A 42 21.41 33.87 -8.55
CA SER A 42 21.56 34.75 -9.72
C SER A 42 20.46 35.81 -9.78
N GLY A 43 19.23 35.47 -9.36
CA GLY A 43 18.10 36.40 -9.26
C GLY A 43 18.13 37.35 -8.06
N LYS A 44 19.12 37.26 -7.15
CA LYS A 44 19.16 38.00 -5.88
C LYS A 44 18.99 39.52 -6.03
N ASN A 45 19.45 40.08 -7.14
CA ASN A 45 19.37 41.52 -7.42
C ASN A 45 18.00 41.97 -7.96
N MET A 46 17.14 41.04 -8.38
CA MET A 46 15.78 41.33 -8.87
C MET A 46 14.74 41.36 -7.75
N TYR A 47 15.04 40.84 -6.56
CA TYR A 47 14.10 40.75 -5.45
C TYR A 47 14.07 42.02 -4.58
N VAL A 48 12.86 42.54 -4.34
CA VAL A 48 12.62 43.57 -3.32
C VAL A 48 12.60 42.91 -1.94
N LYS A 49 13.66 43.10 -1.15
CA LYS A 49 13.78 42.55 0.20
C LYS A 49 13.05 43.44 1.20
N LYS A 50 11.85 43.02 1.62
CA LYS A 50 11.16 43.65 2.75
C LYS A 50 11.82 43.23 4.07
N LYS A 51 11.98 44.17 5.00
CA LYS A 51 12.48 43.85 6.36
C LYS A 51 11.48 42.92 7.04
N PRO A 52 11.93 41.91 7.81
CA PRO A 52 11.01 41.05 8.55
C PRO A 52 10.22 41.88 9.55
N GLU A 53 8.89 41.84 9.46
CA GLU A 53 7.99 42.32 10.52
C GLU A 53 8.14 41.42 11.76
N GLN A 54 7.78 41.92 12.94
CA GLN A 54 8.03 41.29 14.26
C GLN A 54 7.73 39.78 14.32
N ASN A 55 8.33 39.06 15.28
CA ASN A 55 8.14 37.61 15.48
C ASN A 55 6.67 37.25 15.82
N VAL A 56 5.81 37.19 14.81
CA VAL A 56 4.38 36.88 14.90
C VAL A 56 4.16 35.56 15.64
N ILE A 57 4.91 34.51 15.27
CA ILE A 57 4.78 33.17 15.87
C ILE A 57 5.00 33.21 17.39
N ALA A 58 6.06 33.89 17.83
CA ALA A 58 6.39 33.98 19.25
C ALA A 58 5.34 34.79 20.02
N ARG A 59 4.82 35.88 19.42
CA ARG A 59 3.74 36.69 20.01
C ARG A 59 2.44 35.91 20.11
N THR A 60 2.05 35.16 19.08
CA THR A 60 0.80 34.37 19.06
C THR A 60 0.84 33.24 20.10
N PHE A 61 1.92 32.43 20.13
CA PHE A 61 2.06 31.40 21.16
C PHE A 61 2.18 32.01 22.58
N GLY A 62 2.91 33.12 22.71
CA GLY A 62 3.01 33.86 23.96
C GLY A 62 1.65 34.35 24.46
N CYS A 63 0.80 34.86 23.57
CA CYS A 63 -0.56 35.31 23.89
C CYS A 63 -1.43 34.14 24.38
N ILE A 64 -1.41 33.01 23.66
CA ILE A 64 -2.15 31.79 24.03
C ILE A 64 -1.68 31.28 25.40
N PHE A 65 -0.37 31.12 25.58
CA PHE A 65 0.21 30.58 26.81
C PHE A 65 -0.04 31.51 28.01
N TYR A 66 0.12 32.82 27.83
CA TYR A 66 -0.16 33.80 28.88
C TYR A 66 -1.64 33.78 29.29
N ALA A 67 -2.56 33.84 28.33
CA ALA A 67 -3.99 33.80 28.62
C ALA A 67 -4.41 32.49 29.32
N LEU A 68 -3.86 31.36 28.88
CA LEU A 68 -4.12 30.04 29.48
C LEU A 68 -3.55 29.95 30.91
N ARG A 69 -2.30 30.39 31.12
CA ARG A 69 -1.66 30.42 32.44
C ARG A 69 -2.44 31.29 33.41
N THR A 70 -2.85 32.48 32.98
CA THR A 70 -3.66 33.39 33.80
C THR A 70 -5.03 32.77 34.11
N LYS A 71 -5.67 32.09 33.15
CA LYS A 71 -6.92 31.34 33.41
C LYS A 71 -6.76 30.25 34.47
N ILE A 72 -5.63 29.55 34.47
CA ILE A 72 -5.35 28.45 35.42
C ILE A 72 -4.94 29.01 36.81
N THR A 73 -4.22 30.13 36.84
CA THR A 73 -3.61 30.67 38.07
C THR A 73 -4.52 31.68 38.79
N SER A 74 -5.38 32.40 38.07
CA SER A 74 -6.23 33.46 38.61
C SER A 74 -7.67 32.97 38.83
N ARG A 75 -8.26 33.30 39.99
CA ARG A 75 -9.67 32.97 40.34
C ARG A 75 -10.71 33.96 39.80
N VAL A 76 -10.29 34.94 38.98
CA VAL A 76 -11.20 35.97 38.43
C VAL A 76 -12.01 35.36 37.30
N PRO A 77 -13.35 35.36 37.36
CA PRO A 77 -14.18 34.82 36.28
C PRO A 77 -14.04 35.67 35.01
N CYS A 78 -13.79 35.01 33.87
CA CYS A 78 -13.73 35.67 32.56
C CYS A 78 -15.10 36.23 32.17
N GLN A 79 -15.15 37.47 31.65
CA GLN A 79 -16.42 38.08 31.25
C GLN A 79 -16.99 37.50 29.95
N ASN A 80 -16.17 37.27 28.90
CA ASN A 80 -16.66 36.77 27.60
C ASN A 80 -15.78 35.67 26.94
N HIS A 81 -14.48 35.91 26.72
CA HIS A 81 -13.57 34.93 26.11
C HIS A 81 -12.25 34.80 26.88
N TRP A 82 -11.70 33.58 26.99
CA TRP A 82 -10.52 33.33 27.80
C TRP A 82 -9.24 34.02 27.32
N LEU A 83 -9.14 34.33 26.02
CA LEU A 83 -8.01 35.11 25.47
C LEU A 83 -8.00 36.56 25.96
N GLU A 84 -9.12 37.09 26.47
CA GLU A 84 -9.14 38.46 26.99
C GLU A 84 -8.29 38.64 28.25
N ASN A 85 -7.90 37.55 28.91
CA ASN A 85 -6.95 37.59 30.03
C ASN A 85 -5.54 38.06 29.63
N ALA A 86 -5.26 38.14 28.32
CA ALA A 86 -4.01 38.73 27.80
C ALA A 86 -4.06 40.26 27.66
N LYS A 87 -5.22 40.89 27.90
CA LYS A 87 -5.37 42.36 27.88
C LYS A 87 -4.38 42.99 28.87
N GLY A 88 -3.64 43.99 28.39
CA GLY A 88 -2.60 44.70 29.15
C GLY A 88 -1.17 44.29 28.81
N VAL A 89 -0.93 43.07 28.33
CA VAL A 89 0.40 42.60 27.84
C VAL A 89 0.43 42.49 26.31
N TYR A 90 -0.71 42.17 25.70
CA TYR A 90 -0.89 42.06 24.26
C TYR A 90 -1.91 43.09 23.76
N THR A 91 -1.75 43.53 22.51
CA THR A 91 -2.66 44.50 21.87
C THR A 91 -4.00 43.84 21.52
N GLU A 92 -5.07 44.64 21.43
CA GLU A 92 -6.40 44.12 21.09
C GLU A 92 -6.44 43.46 19.70
N THR A 93 -5.66 43.96 18.75
CA THR A 93 -5.50 43.36 17.42
C THR A 93 -4.86 41.99 17.50
N GLU A 94 -3.80 41.81 18.28
CA GLU A 94 -3.16 40.50 18.45
C GLU A 94 -4.07 39.48 19.15
N ILE A 95 -4.85 39.92 20.13
CA ILE A 95 -5.83 39.06 20.83
C ILE A 95 -6.93 38.61 19.86
N SER A 96 -7.45 39.54 19.05
CA SER A 96 -8.46 39.26 18.02
C SER A 96 -7.92 38.35 16.90
N ASP A 97 -6.70 38.62 16.43
CA ASP A 97 -6.03 37.83 15.41
C ASP A 97 -5.80 36.40 15.92
N THR A 98 -5.32 36.25 17.17
CA THR A 98 -5.11 34.95 17.81
C THR A 98 -6.43 34.19 18.00
N LYS A 99 -7.52 34.87 18.37
CA LYS A 99 -8.85 34.24 18.48
C LYS A 99 -9.29 33.66 17.13
N THR A 100 -9.14 34.44 16.06
CA THR A 100 -9.46 34.01 14.69
C THR A 100 -8.57 32.83 14.27
N ALA A 101 -7.28 32.88 14.62
CA ALA A 101 -6.35 31.80 14.33
C ALA A 101 -6.84 30.48 14.94
N LEU A 102 -7.27 30.50 16.19
CA LEU A 102 -7.76 29.31 16.90
C LEU A 102 -9.03 28.74 16.28
N GLU A 103 -9.91 29.57 15.72
CA GLU A 103 -11.10 29.12 14.99
C GLU A 103 -10.73 28.39 13.69
N VAL A 104 -9.73 28.88 12.95
CA VAL A 104 -9.19 28.19 11.75
C VAL A 104 -8.47 26.89 12.14
N ILE A 105 -7.63 26.92 13.18
CA ILE A 105 -6.89 25.75 13.69
C ILE A 105 -7.85 24.65 14.14
N ARG A 106 -9.02 25.02 14.69
CA ARG A 106 -10.05 24.05 15.06
C ARG A 106 -10.53 23.21 13.87
N VAL A 107 -10.66 23.82 12.68
CA VAL A 107 -11.02 23.10 11.45
C VAL A 107 -9.86 22.21 10.99
N PHE A 108 -8.62 22.70 11.12
CA PHE A 108 -7.41 21.97 10.71
C PHE A 108 -7.17 20.67 11.48
N VAL A 109 -7.85 20.45 12.62
CA VAL A 109 -7.81 19.18 13.36
C VAL A 109 -8.22 17.98 12.49
N ALA A 110 -9.06 18.20 11.47
CA ALA A 110 -9.47 17.15 10.53
C ALA A 110 -8.41 16.83 9.45
N PHE A 111 -7.52 17.78 9.15
CA PHE A 111 -6.62 17.68 8.00
C PHE A 111 -5.56 16.56 8.06
N PRO A 112 -5.02 16.17 9.24
CA PRO A 112 -4.05 15.09 9.32
C PRO A 112 -4.53 13.77 8.70
N VAL A 113 -5.81 13.43 8.83
CA VAL A 113 -6.35 12.17 8.27
C VAL A 113 -6.28 12.22 6.75
N PHE A 114 -6.72 13.31 6.14
CA PHE A 114 -6.61 13.51 4.69
C PHE A 114 -5.17 13.35 4.19
N TRP A 115 -4.21 14.03 4.84
CA TRP A 115 -2.79 13.93 4.47
C TRP A 115 -2.25 12.51 4.63
N SER A 116 -2.68 11.76 5.64
CA SER A 116 -2.26 10.37 5.81
C SER A 116 -2.69 9.47 4.64
N LEU A 117 -3.86 9.72 4.05
CA LEU A 117 -4.34 9.02 2.86
C LEU A 117 -3.60 9.46 1.60
N TYR A 118 -3.37 10.77 1.44
CA TYR A 118 -2.65 11.33 0.30
C TYR A 118 -1.25 10.72 0.12
N GLU A 119 -0.53 10.51 1.23
CA GLU A 119 0.82 9.93 1.26
C GLU A 119 0.85 8.43 0.88
N GLN A 120 -0.30 7.74 0.83
CA GLN A 120 -0.34 6.32 0.42
C GLN A 120 -0.05 6.10 -1.06
N GLN A 121 -0.23 7.14 -1.90
CA GLN A 121 0.13 7.12 -3.32
C GLN A 121 1.62 6.81 -3.50
N GLY A 122 2.45 7.44 -2.66
CA GLY A 122 3.90 7.30 -2.65
C GLY A 122 4.42 5.96 -2.11
N SER A 123 3.57 5.19 -1.44
CA SER A 123 3.98 4.05 -0.62
C SER A 123 3.16 2.81 -0.93
N ARG A 124 2.00 2.63 -0.27
CA ARG A 124 1.18 1.42 -0.37
C ARG A 124 0.66 1.17 -1.78
N TRP A 125 0.28 2.22 -2.52
CA TRP A 125 -0.19 2.06 -3.90
C TRP A 125 0.95 1.71 -4.86
N THR A 126 2.16 2.18 -4.57
CA THR A 126 3.36 1.76 -5.29
C THR A 126 3.65 0.28 -5.01
N LEU A 127 3.51 -0.20 -3.76
CA LEU A 127 3.61 -1.62 -3.43
C LEU A 127 2.52 -2.45 -4.12
N GLN A 128 1.27 -1.99 -4.12
CA GLN A 128 0.19 -2.65 -4.87
C GLN A 128 0.52 -2.75 -6.36
N ALA A 129 1.11 -1.72 -6.96
CA ALA A 129 1.53 -1.72 -8.35
C ALA A 129 2.65 -2.74 -8.65
N THR A 130 3.49 -3.11 -7.66
CA THR A 130 4.50 -4.19 -7.84
C THR A 130 3.88 -5.56 -8.08
N LEU A 131 2.60 -5.73 -7.74
CA LEU A 131 1.85 -6.97 -7.95
C LEU A 131 1.09 -7.00 -9.27
N MET A 132 1.17 -5.94 -10.08
CA MET A 132 0.35 -5.75 -11.27
C MET A 132 1.20 -5.82 -12.53
N ASN A 133 0.55 -6.21 -13.63
CA ASN A 133 1.22 -6.28 -14.93
C ASN A 133 1.38 -4.86 -15.50
N GLY A 134 2.61 -4.39 -15.60
CA GLY A 134 2.97 -3.10 -16.20
C GLY A 134 3.20 -3.14 -17.72
N ARG A 135 3.12 -4.31 -18.37
CA ARG A 135 3.44 -4.48 -19.80
C ARG A 135 2.38 -3.80 -20.67
N VAL A 136 2.84 -2.94 -21.58
CA VAL A 136 2.02 -2.26 -22.58
C VAL A 136 2.39 -2.81 -23.96
N ASP A 137 1.64 -3.81 -24.41
CA ASP A 137 1.97 -4.61 -25.60
C ASP A 137 2.13 -3.77 -26.88
N PHE A 138 1.37 -2.68 -27.02
CA PHE A 138 1.41 -1.84 -28.23
C PHE A 138 2.61 -0.88 -28.31
N LEU A 139 3.34 -0.66 -27.20
CA LEU A 139 4.52 0.23 -27.15
C LEU A 139 5.82 -0.54 -26.84
N ASP A 140 5.74 -1.86 -26.67
CA ASP A 140 6.83 -2.70 -26.13
C ASP A 140 7.49 -2.09 -24.89
N TRP A 141 6.68 -1.45 -24.05
CA TRP A 141 7.12 -0.69 -22.89
C TRP A 141 6.48 -1.23 -21.62
N THR A 142 7.23 -1.22 -20.52
CA THR A 142 6.74 -1.66 -19.22
C THR A 142 6.66 -0.45 -18.29
N ILE A 143 5.47 -0.12 -17.83
CA ILE A 143 5.23 0.91 -16.82
C ILE A 143 5.74 0.39 -15.48
N LYS A 144 6.68 1.12 -14.88
CA LYS A 144 7.22 0.77 -13.56
C LYS A 144 6.25 1.21 -12.45
N PRO A 145 6.20 0.49 -11.32
CA PRO A 145 5.32 0.85 -10.20
C PRO A 145 5.44 2.31 -9.74
N ASP A 146 6.67 2.82 -9.59
CA ASP A 146 6.94 4.20 -9.16
C ASP A 146 6.43 5.25 -10.18
N GLN A 147 6.36 4.89 -11.47
CA GLN A 147 5.95 5.82 -12.54
C GLN A 147 4.45 6.15 -12.47
N MET A 148 3.62 5.35 -11.79
CA MET A 148 2.19 5.62 -11.60
C MET A 148 1.93 6.95 -10.89
N GLN A 149 2.85 7.40 -10.03
CA GLN A 149 2.75 8.70 -9.37
C GLN A 149 2.87 9.88 -10.35
N THR A 150 3.32 9.67 -11.59
CA THR A 150 3.34 10.70 -12.65
C THR A 150 1.92 11.17 -13.01
N LEU A 151 0.90 10.35 -12.73
CA LEU A 151 -0.50 10.73 -12.92
C LEU A 151 -0.93 11.91 -12.06
N VAL A 152 -0.35 12.05 -10.85
CA VAL A 152 -0.70 13.12 -9.90
C VAL A 152 -0.46 14.52 -10.49
N PRO A 153 0.77 14.90 -10.91
CA PRO A 153 0.98 16.21 -11.51
C PRO A 153 0.28 16.38 -12.87
N LEU A 154 0.14 15.31 -13.67
CA LEU A 154 -0.51 15.35 -14.98
C LEU A 154 -2.00 15.69 -14.88
N PHE A 155 -2.74 14.91 -14.08
CA PHE A 155 -4.17 15.14 -13.88
C PHE A 155 -4.44 16.29 -12.92
N GLY A 156 -3.58 16.54 -11.93
CA GLY A 156 -3.71 17.67 -11.01
C GLY A 156 -3.73 19.01 -11.75
N LEU A 157 -2.80 19.23 -12.70
CA LEU A 157 -2.79 20.46 -13.51
C LEU A 157 -4.03 20.56 -14.41
N THR A 158 -4.42 19.45 -15.03
CA THR A 158 -5.59 19.38 -15.91
C THR A 158 -6.88 19.68 -15.13
N PHE A 159 -7.03 19.09 -13.95
CA PHE A 159 -8.20 19.26 -13.09
C PHE A 159 -8.29 20.66 -12.52
N LEU A 160 -7.16 21.29 -12.15
CA LEU A 160 -7.15 22.68 -11.71
C LEU A 160 -7.78 23.62 -12.75
N VAL A 161 -7.38 23.50 -14.02
CA VAL A 161 -7.98 24.30 -15.11
C VAL A 161 -9.46 23.97 -15.33
N LEU A 162 -9.81 22.68 -15.28
CA LEU A 162 -11.18 22.22 -15.49
C LEU A 162 -12.11 22.62 -14.34
N PHE A 163 -11.58 22.83 -13.15
CA PHE A 163 -12.38 23.12 -11.97
C PHE A 163 -13.05 24.48 -12.00
N ASP A 164 -12.29 25.50 -12.40
CA ASP A 164 -12.81 26.86 -12.52
C ASP A 164 -13.85 26.98 -13.63
N VAL A 165 -13.67 26.22 -14.73
CA VAL A 165 -14.55 26.29 -15.90
C VAL A 165 -15.81 25.43 -15.76
N ALA A 166 -15.69 24.22 -15.21
CA ALA A 166 -16.77 23.22 -15.23
C ALA A 166 -17.14 22.71 -13.84
N PHE A 167 -16.17 22.32 -13.02
CA PHE A 167 -16.44 21.56 -11.79
C PHE A 167 -17.10 22.39 -10.69
N TYR A 168 -16.58 23.58 -10.37
CA TYR A 168 -17.17 24.44 -9.34
C TYR A 168 -18.57 24.95 -9.72
N PRO A 169 -18.85 25.34 -10.98
CA PRO A 169 -20.22 25.60 -11.42
C PRO A 169 -21.17 24.41 -11.23
N LEU A 170 -20.73 23.18 -11.54
CA LEU A 170 -21.53 21.97 -11.33
C LEU A 170 -21.79 21.71 -9.84
N LEU A 171 -20.78 21.85 -8.98
CA LEU A 171 -20.96 21.74 -7.53
C LEU A 171 -21.94 22.80 -6.98
N ALA A 172 -21.87 24.03 -7.50
CA ALA A 172 -22.76 25.11 -7.11
C ALA A 172 -24.23 24.84 -7.51
N MET A 173 -24.45 24.11 -8.61
CA MET A 173 -25.76 23.64 -9.05
C MET A 173 -26.36 22.60 -8.09
N VAL A 174 -25.51 21.75 -7.50
CA VAL A 174 -25.89 20.76 -6.46
C VAL A 174 -25.99 21.40 -5.07
N GLY A 175 -25.70 22.70 -4.93
CA GLY A 175 -25.81 23.45 -3.69
C GLY A 175 -24.55 23.45 -2.81
N ILE A 176 -23.43 22.89 -3.31
CA ILE A 176 -22.13 22.92 -2.64
C ILE A 176 -21.43 24.22 -3.04
N ARG A 177 -21.44 25.20 -2.14
CA ARG A 177 -20.87 26.54 -2.41
C ARG A 177 -19.80 26.94 -1.39
N LYS A 178 -20.01 26.61 -0.12
CA LYS A 178 -19.12 27.02 0.97
C LYS A 178 -17.79 26.25 0.89
N PRO A 179 -16.65 26.88 1.24
CA PRO A 179 -15.35 26.20 1.28
C PRO A 179 -15.39 24.88 2.07
N LEU A 180 -15.96 24.88 3.28
CA LEU A 180 -16.03 23.66 4.08
C LEU A 180 -16.89 22.55 3.44
N GLN A 181 -17.94 22.89 2.68
CA GLN A 181 -18.73 21.90 1.94
C GLN A 181 -17.92 21.28 0.79
N LYS A 182 -17.09 22.09 0.11
CA LYS A 182 -16.16 21.59 -0.91
C LYS A 182 -15.14 20.63 -0.27
N LEU A 183 -14.58 20.97 0.90
CA LEU A 183 -13.68 20.07 1.64
C LEU A 183 -14.35 18.75 2.03
N THR A 184 -15.60 18.78 2.50
CA THR A 184 -16.37 17.55 2.77
C THR A 184 -16.52 16.68 1.52
N PHE A 185 -16.82 17.28 0.36
CA PHE A 185 -16.89 16.55 -0.91
C PHE A 185 -15.53 15.94 -1.28
N GLY A 186 -14.43 16.69 -1.11
CA GLY A 186 -13.08 16.16 -1.28
C GLY A 186 -12.81 14.95 -0.38
N GLY A 187 -13.25 14.99 0.87
CA GLY A 187 -13.16 13.85 1.78
C GLY A 187 -13.95 12.62 1.32
N VAL A 188 -15.16 12.81 0.78
CA VAL A 188 -15.94 11.72 0.16
C VAL A 188 -15.18 11.10 -1.02
N MET A 189 -14.56 11.91 -1.87
CA MET A 189 -13.75 11.40 -2.98
C MET A 189 -12.54 10.59 -2.50
N ALA A 190 -11.90 11.01 -1.41
CA ALA A 190 -10.80 10.25 -0.80
C ALA A 190 -11.28 8.90 -0.21
N VAL A 191 -12.47 8.85 0.42
CA VAL A 191 -13.10 7.59 0.87
C VAL A 191 -13.30 6.65 -0.31
N VAL A 192 -13.91 7.14 -1.40
CA VAL A 192 -14.16 6.33 -2.61
C VAL A 192 -12.85 5.83 -3.23
N ALA A 193 -11.78 6.63 -3.24
CA ALA A 193 -10.47 6.21 -3.72
C ALA A 193 -9.93 4.99 -2.97
N PHE A 194 -10.06 4.97 -1.64
CA PHE A 194 -9.57 3.86 -0.81
C PHE A 194 -10.47 2.62 -0.86
N ILE A 195 -11.77 2.79 -1.11
CA ILE A 195 -12.66 1.66 -1.45
C ILE A 195 -12.18 1.00 -2.74
N PHE A 196 -11.88 1.79 -3.80
CA PHE A 196 -11.32 1.22 -5.03
C PHE A 196 -9.98 0.53 -4.79
N ALA A 197 -9.09 1.11 -3.99
CA ALA A 197 -7.82 0.49 -3.63
C ALA A 197 -8.00 -0.85 -2.90
N ALA A 198 -8.97 -0.95 -1.98
CA ALA A 198 -9.30 -2.18 -1.28
C ALA A 198 -9.89 -3.24 -2.23
N LEU A 199 -10.85 -2.86 -3.09
CA LEU A 199 -11.46 -3.75 -4.07
C LEU A 199 -10.42 -4.30 -5.05
N LEU A 200 -9.51 -3.44 -5.52
CA LEU A 200 -8.41 -3.82 -6.38
C LEU A 200 -7.47 -4.81 -5.66
N GLN A 201 -7.15 -4.54 -4.40
CA GLN A 201 -6.31 -5.44 -3.60
C GLN A 201 -6.95 -6.82 -3.39
N PHE A 202 -8.26 -6.89 -3.11
CA PHE A 202 -8.98 -8.15 -3.04
C PHE A 202 -8.95 -8.89 -4.38
N LYS A 203 -9.10 -8.18 -5.50
CA LYS A 203 -9.00 -8.79 -6.81
C LYS A 203 -7.61 -9.36 -7.07
N ILE A 204 -6.54 -8.65 -6.73
CA ILE A 204 -5.15 -9.16 -6.84
C ILE A 204 -4.96 -10.41 -5.99
N PHE A 205 -5.46 -10.40 -4.75
CA PHE A 205 -5.31 -11.53 -3.83
C PHE A 205 -6.12 -12.76 -4.26
N GLY A 206 -7.21 -12.59 -4.99
CA GLY A 206 -8.04 -13.71 -5.45
C GLY A 206 -8.75 -14.41 -4.30
N ASN A 207 -8.91 -15.73 -4.41
CA ASN A 207 -9.68 -16.52 -3.45
C ASN A 207 -8.95 -16.64 -2.10
N THR A 208 -9.74 -16.81 -1.04
CA THR A 208 -9.25 -17.09 0.31
C THR A 208 -8.61 -18.48 0.38
N THR A 209 -7.62 -18.60 1.25
CA THR A 209 -6.87 -19.84 1.52
C THR A 209 -7.35 -20.53 2.79
N GLU A 210 -8.36 -19.97 3.47
CA GLU A 210 -8.89 -20.53 4.70
C GLU A 210 -9.63 -21.84 4.42
N ILE A 211 -9.22 -22.90 5.12
CA ILE A 211 -9.86 -24.21 5.06
C ILE A 211 -11.08 -24.17 5.99
N PRO A 212 -12.26 -24.66 5.55
CA PRO A 212 -13.45 -24.72 6.40
C PRO A 212 -13.22 -25.49 7.70
N PRO A 213 -13.91 -25.12 8.80
CA PRO A 213 -13.84 -25.88 10.05
C PRO A 213 -14.32 -27.33 9.83
N GLY A 214 -13.69 -28.27 10.52
CA GLY A 214 -13.95 -29.70 10.38
C GLY A 214 -13.31 -30.36 9.14
N GLN A 215 -12.44 -29.67 8.40
CA GLN A 215 -11.73 -30.21 7.24
C GLN A 215 -10.22 -29.95 7.32
N GLY A 216 -9.45 -30.83 6.69
CA GLY A 216 -8.02 -30.67 6.46
C GLY A 216 -7.65 -31.09 5.03
N ARG A 217 -6.52 -30.59 4.54
CA ARG A 217 -6.03 -30.87 3.19
C ARG A 217 -4.71 -31.63 3.21
N LEU A 218 -4.57 -32.55 2.28
CA LEU A 218 -3.41 -33.40 2.09
C LEU A 218 -2.96 -33.31 0.64
N ASN A 219 -1.73 -32.87 0.44
CA ASN A 219 -1.08 -32.81 -0.86
C ASN A 219 0.02 -33.86 -0.91
N ILE A 220 0.00 -34.74 -1.92
CA ILE A 220 1.05 -35.74 -2.14
C ILE A 220 1.67 -35.49 -3.51
N TYR A 221 2.97 -35.25 -3.52
CA TYR A 221 3.76 -34.97 -4.71
C TYR A 221 4.55 -36.21 -5.12
N ASN A 222 4.43 -36.64 -6.38
CA ASN A 222 5.24 -37.72 -6.93
C ASN A 222 6.56 -37.16 -7.47
N GLY A 223 7.68 -37.52 -6.83
CA GLY A 223 9.02 -37.18 -7.27
C GLY A 223 9.66 -38.19 -8.23
N PHE A 224 8.89 -39.17 -8.72
CA PHE A 224 9.35 -40.21 -9.63
C PHE A 224 8.85 -39.96 -11.05
N ASP A 225 9.58 -40.51 -12.03
CA ASP A 225 9.31 -40.32 -13.46
C ASP A 225 8.33 -41.39 -14.03
N CYS A 226 7.55 -42.01 -13.14
CA CYS A 226 6.63 -43.09 -13.45
C CYS A 226 5.32 -42.92 -12.65
N LYS A 227 4.28 -43.65 -13.02
CA LYS A 227 3.00 -43.59 -12.32
C LYS A 227 3.08 -44.32 -10.97
N VAL A 228 2.44 -43.72 -9.97
CA VAL A 228 2.31 -44.32 -8.63
C VAL A 228 0.83 -44.45 -8.30
N TYR A 229 0.37 -45.67 -8.11
CA TYR A 229 -1.00 -45.98 -7.68
C TYR A 229 -1.12 -45.83 -6.17
N ILE A 230 -2.23 -45.23 -5.73
CA ILE A 230 -2.51 -44.92 -4.35
C ILE A 230 -3.78 -45.65 -3.94
N ARG A 231 -3.70 -46.39 -2.83
CA ARG A 231 -4.85 -47.06 -2.23
C ARG A 231 -4.96 -46.72 -0.76
N SER A 232 -6.14 -46.33 -0.31
CA SER A 232 -6.43 -46.12 1.11
C SER A 232 -7.83 -46.58 1.46
N ARG A 233 -7.91 -47.57 2.36
CA ARG A 233 -9.19 -48.06 2.89
C ARG A 233 -9.87 -47.02 3.80
N THR A 234 -9.07 -46.19 4.47
CA THR A 234 -9.58 -45.15 5.39
C THR A 234 -10.18 -43.97 4.65
N LEU A 235 -9.72 -43.67 3.44
CA LEU A 235 -10.23 -42.58 2.60
C LEU A 235 -11.22 -43.05 1.52
N ASP A 236 -11.42 -44.36 1.38
CA ASP A 236 -12.10 -44.96 0.21
C ASP A 236 -11.53 -44.42 -1.13
N LEU A 237 -10.19 -44.33 -1.18
CA LEU A 237 -9.47 -43.73 -2.29
C LEU A 237 -8.69 -44.80 -3.06
N GLN A 238 -8.94 -44.89 -4.36
CA GLN A 238 -8.15 -45.67 -5.30
C GLN A 238 -7.89 -44.81 -6.53
N ASP A 239 -6.68 -44.27 -6.64
CA ASP A 239 -6.30 -43.36 -7.72
C ASP A 239 -4.80 -43.55 -8.07
N HIS A 240 -4.26 -42.67 -8.90
CA HIS A 240 -2.86 -42.67 -9.31
C HIS A 240 -2.33 -41.25 -9.43
N ILE A 241 -1.03 -41.07 -9.22
CA ILE A 241 -0.30 -39.83 -9.50
C ILE A 241 0.63 -40.12 -10.69
N ASN A 242 0.55 -39.32 -11.75
CA ASN A 242 1.47 -39.44 -12.87
C ASN A 242 2.89 -38.96 -12.51
N SER A 243 3.84 -39.18 -13.41
CA SER A 243 5.20 -38.66 -13.29
C SER A 243 5.16 -37.16 -12.97
N LEU A 244 5.89 -36.76 -11.91
CA LEU A 244 6.02 -35.35 -11.51
C LEU A 244 4.70 -34.60 -11.35
N GLU A 245 3.62 -35.30 -10.99
CA GLU A 245 2.33 -34.69 -10.66
C GLU A 245 2.05 -34.72 -9.15
N MET A 246 0.93 -34.13 -8.75
CA MET A 246 0.44 -34.16 -7.38
C MET A 246 -1.04 -34.53 -7.34
N ILE A 247 -1.46 -35.09 -6.22
CA ILE A 247 -2.88 -35.27 -5.88
C ILE A 247 -3.22 -34.42 -4.66
N ASN A 248 -4.38 -33.76 -4.70
CA ASN A 248 -4.93 -33.01 -3.58
C ASN A 248 -6.15 -33.75 -3.02
N ILE A 249 -6.09 -34.06 -1.73
CA ILE A 249 -7.13 -34.78 -1.01
C ILE A 249 -7.66 -33.89 0.11
N THR A 250 -8.97 -33.65 0.11
CA THR A 250 -9.66 -32.98 1.23
C THR A 250 -10.38 -34.02 2.07
N HIS A 251 -10.15 -34.01 3.40
CA HIS A 251 -10.74 -34.97 4.32
C HIS A 251 -11.37 -34.27 5.53
N ALA A 252 -12.53 -34.75 5.96
CA ALA A 252 -13.21 -34.25 7.15
C ALA A 252 -12.48 -34.75 8.41
N VAL A 253 -12.08 -33.83 9.29
CA VAL A 253 -11.33 -34.15 10.52
C VAL A 253 -11.69 -33.17 11.64
N VAL A 254 -11.84 -33.69 12.86
CA VAL A 254 -12.24 -32.90 14.04
C VAL A 254 -11.03 -32.29 14.78
N SER A 255 -9.83 -32.87 14.63
CA SER A 255 -8.62 -32.30 15.22
C SER A 255 -7.38 -32.81 14.50
N ARG A 256 -7.13 -34.11 14.58
CA ARG A 256 -6.04 -34.79 13.91
C ARG A 256 -6.45 -36.23 13.60
N ASN A 257 -6.16 -36.68 12.39
CA ASN A 257 -6.38 -38.07 11.98
C ASN A 257 -5.14 -38.56 11.23
N ASP A 258 -4.65 -39.74 11.60
CA ASP A 258 -3.54 -40.40 10.92
C ASP A 258 -4.12 -41.49 10.00
N LEU A 259 -3.87 -41.37 8.71
CA LEU A 259 -4.42 -42.19 7.64
C LEU A 259 -3.33 -43.12 7.09
N PHE A 260 -3.72 -44.33 6.72
CA PHE A 260 -2.83 -45.31 6.10
C PHE A 260 -3.05 -45.33 4.60
N ILE A 261 -1.95 -45.17 3.85
CA ILE A 261 -1.95 -45.14 2.40
C ILE A 261 -0.91 -46.13 1.89
N THR A 262 -1.31 -47.00 0.98
CA THR A 262 -0.44 -47.92 0.24
C THR A 262 -0.08 -47.30 -1.10
N PHE A 263 1.21 -47.30 -1.43
CA PHE A 263 1.75 -46.83 -2.71
C PHE A 263 2.27 -48.03 -3.51
N GLU A 264 1.82 -48.15 -4.76
CA GLU A 264 2.25 -49.20 -5.70
C GLU A 264 2.83 -48.54 -6.96
N PHE A 265 4.08 -48.86 -7.30
CA PHE A 265 4.75 -48.27 -8.46
C PHE A 265 4.42 -49.02 -9.75
N GLU A 266 4.37 -48.29 -10.86
CA GLU A 266 4.26 -48.88 -12.19
C GLU A 266 5.43 -49.85 -12.47
N PRO A 267 5.18 -50.99 -13.14
CA PRO A 267 6.24 -51.89 -13.57
C PRO A 267 7.28 -51.14 -14.44
N GLU A 268 8.55 -51.54 -14.36
CA GLU A 268 9.64 -50.93 -15.14
C GLU A 268 9.95 -49.46 -14.78
N CYS A 269 9.53 -48.98 -13.60
CA CYS A 269 9.89 -47.65 -13.13
C CYS A 269 11.42 -47.52 -12.91
N PRO A 270 12.09 -46.52 -13.51
CA PRO A 270 13.54 -46.34 -13.35
C PRO A 270 13.97 -46.18 -11.90
N PHE A 271 15.03 -46.88 -11.49
CA PHE A 271 15.61 -46.80 -10.14
C PHE A 271 14.66 -47.20 -8.99
N VAL A 272 13.61 -47.96 -9.31
CA VAL A 272 12.67 -48.57 -8.36
C VAL A 272 12.66 -50.09 -8.57
N PRO A 273 12.61 -50.92 -7.51
CA PRO A 273 12.49 -52.37 -7.66
C PRO A 273 11.18 -52.76 -8.39
N ASP A 274 11.22 -53.85 -9.17
CA ASP A 274 10.03 -54.35 -9.87
C ASP A 274 8.90 -54.68 -8.89
N LYS A 275 7.70 -54.16 -9.17
CA LYS A 275 6.47 -54.33 -8.36
C LYS A 275 6.68 -53.93 -6.89
N TYR A 276 7.40 -52.84 -6.68
CA TYR A 276 7.60 -52.29 -5.35
C TYR A 276 6.29 -51.68 -4.82
N GLU A 277 5.89 -52.09 -3.62
CA GLU A 277 4.81 -51.49 -2.86
C GLU A 277 5.26 -51.22 -1.42
N PHE A 278 4.75 -50.14 -0.83
CA PHE A 278 4.98 -49.85 0.58
C PHE A 278 3.83 -49.05 1.18
N ASP A 279 3.66 -49.19 2.50
CA ASP A 279 2.67 -48.45 3.27
C ASP A 279 3.30 -47.23 3.95
N ALA A 280 2.58 -46.12 3.95
CA ALA A 280 2.95 -44.92 4.70
C ALA A 280 1.77 -44.38 5.50
N THR A 281 2.09 -43.75 6.63
CA THR A 281 1.12 -43.01 7.45
C THR A 281 1.21 -41.53 7.10
N VAL A 282 0.08 -40.93 6.77
CA VAL A 282 -0.05 -39.48 6.56
C VAL A 282 -0.96 -38.90 7.63
N THR A 283 -0.67 -37.67 8.05
CA THR A 283 -1.47 -36.97 9.05
C THR A 283 -2.31 -35.91 8.36
N VAL A 284 -3.59 -35.79 8.72
CA VAL A 284 -4.46 -34.67 8.34
C VAL A 284 -4.88 -33.94 9.61
N ILE A 285 -4.77 -32.60 9.60
CA ILE A 285 -5.08 -31.74 10.74
C ILE A 285 -6.17 -30.75 10.33
N GLU A 286 -7.10 -30.48 11.23
CA GLU A 286 -8.18 -29.51 10.98
C GLU A 286 -7.61 -28.11 10.69
N GLY A 287 -8.12 -27.47 9.64
CA GLY A 287 -7.76 -26.11 9.25
C GLY A 287 -6.37 -25.97 8.65
N LYS A 288 -5.65 -27.09 8.41
CA LYS A 288 -4.28 -27.10 7.91
C LYS A 288 -4.12 -27.85 6.61
N GLU A 289 -3.08 -27.46 5.88
CA GLU A 289 -2.58 -28.19 4.73
C GLU A 289 -1.29 -28.91 5.07
N ASN A 290 -1.26 -30.22 4.83
CA ASN A 290 -0.08 -31.06 4.99
C ASN A 290 0.39 -31.55 3.63
N SER A 291 1.65 -31.27 3.31
CA SER A 291 2.28 -31.72 2.07
C SER A 291 3.24 -32.89 2.34
N TYR A 292 3.26 -33.85 1.43
CA TYR A 292 4.20 -34.98 1.43
C TYR A 292 4.84 -35.12 0.06
N TYR A 293 6.13 -35.46 0.03
CA TYR A 293 6.91 -35.63 -1.18
C TYR A 293 7.43 -37.06 -1.24
N LEU A 294 7.00 -37.80 -2.26
CA LEU A 294 7.43 -39.15 -2.53
C LEU A 294 8.74 -39.09 -3.30
N ALA A 295 9.84 -39.44 -2.64
CA ALA A 295 11.18 -39.37 -3.22
C ALA A 295 12.10 -40.40 -2.56
N HIS A 296 13.31 -40.54 -3.08
CA HIS A 296 14.31 -41.38 -2.44
C HIS A 296 14.85 -40.64 -1.20
N SER A 297 14.80 -41.30 -0.05
CA SER A 297 15.44 -40.78 1.18
C SER A 297 16.94 -41.06 1.21
N ASN A 298 17.38 -42.10 0.52
CA ASN A 298 18.78 -42.46 0.29
C ASN A 298 18.85 -43.32 -0.99
N ILE A 299 20.05 -43.79 -1.33
CA ILE A 299 20.33 -44.57 -2.55
C ILE A 299 19.39 -45.78 -2.71
N ASN A 300 18.93 -46.40 -1.61
CA ASN A 300 18.20 -47.66 -1.64
C ASN A 300 16.78 -47.60 -1.04
N THR A 301 16.39 -46.49 -0.39
CA THR A 301 15.10 -46.40 0.32
C THR A 301 14.24 -45.29 -0.26
N ILE A 302 13.06 -45.68 -0.71
CA ILE A 302 11.99 -44.78 -1.08
C ILE A 302 11.19 -44.44 0.17
N ALA A 303 10.89 -43.17 0.38
CA ALA A 303 10.11 -42.74 1.53
C ALA A 303 9.13 -41.63 1.13
N LEU A 304 8.03 -41.58 1.86
CA LEU A 304 7.11 -40.45 1.81
C LEU A 304 7.56 -39.42 2.85
N ASN A 305 8.28 -38.39 2.40
CA ASN A 305 8.83 -37.38 3.28
C ASN A 305 7.79 -36.30 3.56
N GLN A 306 7.58 -35.96 4.83
CA GLN A 306 6.77 -34.79 5.17
C GLN A 306 7.48 -33.52 4.72
N VAL A 307 6.77 -32.66 4.02
CA VAL A 307 7.29 -31.42 3.49
C VAL A 307 6.95 -30.29 4.44
N GLY A 308 7.98 -29.69 5.04
CA GLY A 308 7.81 -28.57 5.98
C GLY A 308 6.97 -28.95 7.21
N ILE A 309 6.31 -27.94 7.78
CA ILE A 309 5.43 -28.07 8.94
C ILE A 309 3.97 -27.98 8.45
N PRO A 310 2.99 -28.60 9.13
CA PRO A 310 1.58 -28.35 8.88
C PRO A 310 1.22 -26.85 8.82
N GLU A 311 0.78 -26.41 7.64
CA GLU A 311 0.68 -24.98 7.30
C GLU A 311 -0.75 -24.44 7.43
N ASN A 312 -0.84 -23.23 7.97
CA ASN A 312 -1.99 -22.36 7.76
C ASN A 312 -1.62 -21.49 6.55
N LEU A 313 -2.09 -21.83 5.36
CA LEU A 313 -1.78 -21.07 4.15
C LEU A 313 -2.31 -19.65 4.29
N VAL A 314 -1.43 -18.71 4.65
CA VAL A 314 -1.75 -17.28 4.76
C VAL A 314 -0.94 -16.55 3.70
N LYS A 315 -1.65 -15.91 2.76
CA LYS A 315 -1.02 -15.06 1.74
C LYS A 315 -0.21 -13.96 2.42
N ASP A 316 0.97 -13.67 1.88
CA ASP A 316 1.83 -12.59 2.38
C ASP A 316 1.04 -11.29 2.47
N LYS A 317 1.31 -10.47 3.49
CA LYS A 317 0.58 -9.21 3.74
C LYS A 317 0.56 -8.33 2.49
N PHE A 318 1.70 -8.23 1.82
CA PHE A 318 1.87 -7.40 0.64
C PHE A 318 1.53 -8.12 -0.65
N GLY A 319 1.16 -9.40 -0.61
CA GLY A 319 0.77 -10.18 -1.78
C GLY A 319 1.94 -10.73 -2.58
N ASN A 320 3.15 -10.78 -1.99
CA ASN A 320 4.26 -11.47 -2.63
C ASN A 320 3.91 -12.97 -2.79
N PRO A 321 4.23 -13.59 -3.93
CA PRO A 321 4.09 -15.03 -4.09
C PRO A 321 4.99 -15.78 -3.12
N ASN A 322 4.55 -16.97 -2.72
CA ASN A 322 5.33 -17.86 -1.88
C ASN A 322 5.86 -18.99 -2.75
N LEU A 323 7.17 -19.22 -2.72
CA LEU A 323 7.82 -20.27 -3.48
C LEU A 323 8.48 -21.28 -2.54
N ARG A 324 8.26 -22.56 -2.83
CA ARG A 324 8.93 -23.71 -2.22
C ARG A 324 9.57 -24.53 -3.32
N ILE A 325 10.74 -25.10 -3.05
CA ILE A 325 11.41 -26.03 -3.96
C ILE A 325 11.51 -27.40 -3.29
N LEU A 326 11.05 -28.43 -4.00
CA LEU A 326 11.18 -29.84 -3.62
C LEU A 326 12.27 -30.48 -4.47
N ILE A 327 13.21 -31.11 -3.78
CA ILE A 327 14.36 -31.78 -4.39
C ILE A 327 14.54 -33.16 -3.76
N ASP A 328 15.06 -34.07 -4.56
CA ASP A 328 15.42 -35.41 -4.15
C ASP A 328 16.83 -35.48 -3.51
N TYR A 329 17.18 -36.60 -2.84
CA TYR A 329 18.49 -36.80 -2.19
C TYR A 329 19.69 -36.69 -3.15
N THR A 330 19.44 -36.84 -4.45
CA THR A 330 20.43 -36.71 -5.52
C THR A 330 21.00 -35.30 -5.68
N PHE A 331 20.35 -34.29 -5.08
CA PHE A 331 20.84 -32.92 -5.04
C PHE A 331 21.59 -32.66 -3.74
N ASN A 332 22.85 -32.23 -3.85
CA ASN A 332 23.56 -31.67 -2.71
C ASN A 332 23.19 -30.18 -2.61
N PHE A 333 23.03 -29.64 -1.40
CA PHE A 333 22.67 -28.21 -1.21
C PHE A 333 23.75 -27.23 -1.73
N ASP A 334 24.91 -27.74 -2.12
CA ASP A 334 26.01 -27.02 -2.78
C ASP A 334 25.88 -26.97 -4.32
N ASP A 335 24.89 -27.64 -4.92
CA ASP A 335 24.59 -27.51 -6.35
C ASP A 335 24.06 -26.09 -6.63
N ASN A 336 24.70 -25.38 -7.57
CA ASN A 336 24.37 -24.00 -7.91
C ASN A 336 23.11 -23.93 -8.80
N ILE A 337 21.95 -24.26 -8.23
CA ILE A 337 20.65 -24.01 -8.84
C ILE A 337 20.17 -22.63 -8.39
N THR A 338 19.91 -21.76 -9.37
CA THR A 338 19.44 -20.40 -9.14
C THR A 338 18.25 -20.09 -10.03
N LEU A 339 17.24 -19.42 -9.46
CA LEU A 339 16.16 -18.82 -10.23
C LEU A 339 16.58 -17.41 -10.61
N THR A 340 16.82 -17.16 -11.89
CA THR A 340 17.25 -15.85 -12.40
C THR A 340 16.12 -15.18 -13.15
N SER A 341 15.89 -13.89 -12.92
CA SER A 341 14.85 -13.16 -13.66
C SER A 341 15.20 -13.08 -15.15
N VAL A 342 14.19 -13.18 -16.01
CA VAL A 342 14.34 -13.03 -17.48
C VAL A 342 14.66 -11.59 -17.86
N ASP A 343 14.12 -10.63 -17.11
CA ASP A 343 14.37 -9.22 -17.36
C ASP A 343 15.80 -8.89 -16.90
N GLN A 344 16.70 -8.69 -17.87
CA GLN A 344 18.16 -8.52 -17.71
C GLN A 344 18.60 -7.42 -16.70
N ASN A 345 17.65 -6.62 -16.18
CA ASN A 345 17.89 -5.54 -15.22
C ASN A 345 17.55 -5.91 -13.76
N SER A 346 16.98 -7.09 -13.46
CA SER A 346 16.78 -7.56 -12.09
C SER A 346 17.54 -8.87 -11.83
N PHE A 347 18.71 -8.78 -11.21
CA PHE A 347 19.52 -9.94 -10.76
C PHE A 347 18.95 -10.59 -9.48
N THR A 348 17.63 -10.74 -9.38
CA THR A 348 17.04 -11.52 -8.28
C THR A 348 17.34 -12.99 -8.53
N SER A 349 18.40 -13.48 -7.89
CA SER A 349 18.76 -14.89 -7.86
C SER A 349 18.38 -15.50 -6.52
N TYR A 350 17.55 -16.54 -6.53
CA TYR A 350 17.29 -17.33 -5.32
C TYR A 350 18.18 -18.58 -5.33
N PRO A 351 19.17 -18.70 -4.43
CA PRO A 351 19.96 -19.91 -4.31
C PRO A 351 19.14 -21.01 -3.63
N ILE A 352 19.37 -22.26 -4.02
CA ILE A 352 18.63 -23.40 -3.47
C ILE A 352 18.80 -23.57 -1.95
N SER A 353 19.92 -23.08 -1.40
CA SER A 353 20.19 -23.06 0.04
C SER A 353 19.14 -22.30 0.85
N LEU A 354 18.45 -21.33 0.24
CA LEU A 354 17.38 -20.56 0.88
C LEU A 354 16.12 -21.40 1.11
N PHE A 355 15.94 -22.48 0.35
CA PHE A 355 14.79 -23.40 0.43
C PHE A 355 15.10 -24.66 1.26
N ARG A 356 16.17 -24.63 2.06
CA ARG A 356 16.52 -25.75 2.95
C ARG A 356 15.36 -26.04 3.90
N GLY A 357 14.94 -27.30 3.96
CA GLY A 357 13.78 -27.74 4.76
C GLY A 357 12.44 -27.68 4.01
N MET A 358 12.44 -27.32 2.73
CA MET A 358 11.24 -27.32 1.87
C MET A 358 10.10 -26.47 2.46
N ASN A 359 10.42 -25.29 2.97
CA ASN A 359 9.42 -24.32 3.43
C ASN A 359 9.14 -23.28 2.35
N PHE A 360 7.96 -22.66 2.40
CA PHE A 360 7.65 -21.51 1.56
C PHE A 360 8.46 -20.28 1.97
N ASN A 361 9.01 -19.61 0.97
CA ASN A 361 9.68 -18.32 1.10
C ASN A 361 9.06 -17.30 0.14
N ALA A 362 9.00 -16.04 0.56
CA ALA A 362 8.49 -14.97 -0.29
C ALA A 362 9.40 -14.77 -1.52
N ALA A 363 8.81 -14.84 -2.70
CA ALA A 363 9.40 -14.55 -3.99
C ALA A 363 8.82 -13.23 -4.55
N LYS A 364 9.51 -12.61 -5.52
CA LYS A 364 8.95 -11.45 -6.24
C LYS A 364 8.18 -11.91 -7.46
N VAL A 365 7.13 -11.16 -7.81
CA VAL A 365 6.39 -11.33 -9.07
C VAL A 365 7.32 -11.11 -10.25
N GLY A 366 7.23 -11.96 -11.28
CA GLY A 366 8.02 -11.84 -12.49
C GLY A 366 8.26 -13.18 -13.21
N LYS A 367 9.00 -13.11 -14.31
CA LYS A 367 9.39 -14.29 -15.10
C LYS A 367 10.79 -14.75 -14.72
N TYR A 368 10.96 -16.05 -14.51
CA TYR A 368 12.22 -16.63 -14.06
C TYR A 368 12.69 -17.80 -14.93
N ASN A 369 13.99 -17.83 -15.20
CA ASN A 369 14.70 -18.95 -15.78
C ASN A 369 15.41 -19.74 -14.67
N LEU A 370 15.33 -21.06 -14.76
CA LEU A 370 16.09 -21.95 -13.89
C LEU A 370 17.50 -22.15 -14.46
N VAL A 371 18.51 -21.83 -13.67
CA VAL A 371 19.93 -21.91 -14.04
C VAL A 371 20.61 -22.94 -13.16
N HIS A 372 21.24 -23.92 -13.78
CA HIS A 372 22.02 -24.97 -13.11
C HIS A 372 23.51 -24.80 -13.45
N ASN A 373 24.35 -24.60 -12.44
CA ASN A 373 25.80 -24.39 -12.58
C ASN A 373 26.16 -23.28 -13.58
N GLY A 374 25.38 -22.20 -13.58
CA GLY A 374 25.58 -21.03 -14.45
C GLY A 374 25.07 -21.20 -15.89
N LYS A 375 24.49 -22.35 -16.26
CA LYS A 375 23.85 -22.56 -17.55
C LYS A 375 22.31 -22.60 -17.41
N PRO A 376 21.55 -21.81 -18.19
CA PRO A 376 20.09 -21.90 -18.17
C PRO A 376 19.65 -23.28 -18.67
N LEU A 377 18.71 -23.89 -17.97
CA LEU A 377 18.07 -25.12 -18.42
C LEU A 377 17.17 -24.84 -19.63
N SER A 378 17.04 -25.82 -20.53
CA SER A 378 16.20 -25.71 -21.75
C SER A 378 14.71 -25.87 -21.44
N ILE A 379 14.21 -25.06 -20.50
CA ILE A 379 12.84 -25.09 -19.98
C ILE A 379 12.24 -23.70 -20.23
N PRO A 380 10.96 -23.59 -20.63
CA PRO A 380 10.33 -22.28 -20.78
C PRO A 380 10.38 -21.48 -19.47
N PRO A 381 10.48 -20.14 -19.54
CA PRO A 381 10.47 -19.31 -18.35
C PRO A 381 9.19 -19.51 -17.53
N MET A 382 9.35 -19.58 -16.22
CA MET A 382 8.24 -19.71 -15.28
C MET A 382 7.67 -18.34 -14.95
N ASP A 383 6.36 -18.18 -15.11
CA ASP A 383 5.66 -16.96 -14.74
C ASP A 383 5.18 -17.06 -13.28
N ILE A 384 5.72 -16.23 -12.41
CA ILE A 384 5.35 -16.15 -11.00
C ILE A 384 4.43 -14.93 -10.82
N ILE A 385 3.14 -15.21 -10.60
CA ILE A 385 2.08 -14.21 -10.43
C ILE A 385 1.87 -13.86 -8.94
N PRO A 386 1.28 -12.69 -8.62
CA PRO A 386 1.07 -12.26 -7.23
C PRO A 386 0.22 -13.24 -6.41
N ALA A 387 0.41 -13.18 -5.09
CA ALA A 387 -0.44 -13.80 -4.08
C ALA A 387 -0.75 -15.29 -4.31
N THR A 388 0.20 -16.02 -4.88
CA THR A 388 0.08 -17.43 -5.27
C THR A 388 1.12 -18.27 -4.54
N PHE A 389 0.76 -19.52 -4.20
CA PHE A 389 1.68 -20.49 -3.63
C PHE A 389 2.24 -21.35 -4.76
N TYR A 390 3.56 -21.45 -4.82
CA TYR A 390 4.27 -22.17 -5.85
C TYR A 390 5.11 -23.29 -5.24
N THR A 391 4.88 -24.51 -5.70
CA THR A 391 5.76 -25.64 -5.40
C THR A 391 6.51 -26.01 -6.68
N LEU A 392 7.82 -25.87 -6.67
CA LEU A 392 8.70 -26.27 -7.77
C LEU A 392 9.31 -27.62 -7.44
N THR A 393 8.97 -28.68 -8.17
CA THR A 393 9.65 -29.96 -8.07
C THR A 393 10.78 -30.01 -9.09
N ILE A 394 11.95 -30.48 -8.63
CA ILE A 394 13.12 -30.68 -9.48
C ILE A 394 13.60 -32.11 -9.27
N GLN A 395 13.65 -32.88 -10.35
CA GLN A 395 14.12 -34.26 -10.36
C GLN A 395 15.28 -34.39 -11.34
N ARG A 396 16.29 -35.18 -10.97
CA ARG A 396 17.41 -35.54 -11.85
C ARG A 396 17.19 -36.96 -12.35
N ASN A 397 16.96 -37.12 -13.65
CA ASN A 397 16.85 -38.41 -14.31
C ASN A 397 18.09 -38.64 -15.20
N GLY A 398 19.15 -39.19 -14.58
CA GLY A 398 20.47 -39.30 -15.21
C GLY A 398 21.06 -37.93 -15.53
N ASP A 399 21.28 -37.64 -16.81
CA ASP A 399 21.79 -36.34 -17.31
C ASP A 399 20.69 -35.29 -17.55
N LYS A 400 19.41 -35.70 -17.49
CA LYS A 400 18.27 -34.80 -17.69
C LYS A 400 17.73 -34.30 -16.35
N MET A 401 17.19 -33.08 -16.40
CA MET A 401 16.61 -32.39 -15.26
C MET A 401 15.17 -32.08 -15.60
N ASP A 402 14.25 -32.77 -14.94
CA ASP A 402 12.82 -32.59 -15.13
C ASP A 402 12.28 -31.69 -14.02
N VAL A 403 11.45 -30.73 -14.43
CA VAL A 403 11.00 -29.64 -13.57
C VAL A 403 9.52 -29.42 -13.77
N ARG A 404 8.78 -29.36 -12.66
CA ARG A 404 7.35 -29.03 -12.67
C ARG A 404 7.08 -27.93 -11.66
N LEU A 405 6.34 -26.90 -12.11
CA LEU A 405 5.85 -25.84 -11.25
C LEU A 405 4.35 -26.04 -11.00
N PHE A 406 3.98 -26.18 -9.74
CA PHE A 406 2.60 -26.21 -9.29
C PHE A 406 2.20 -24.84 -8.77
N ALA A 407 1.09 -24.31 -9.24
CA ALA A 407 0.47 -23.10 -8.74
C ALA A 407 -0.76 -23.48 -7.92
N GLU A 408 -0.79 -23.07 -6.67
CA GLU A 408 -1.87 -23.32 -5.73
C GLU A 408 -2.41 -22.00 -5.22
N HIS A 409 -3.73 -21.93 -5.02
CA HIS A 409 -4.41 -20.75 -4.49
C HIS A 409 -4.09 -19.45 -5.24
N GLU A 410 -4.15 -19.51 -6.56
CA GLU A 410 -3.75 -18.42 -7.46
C GLU A 410 -4.38 -17.06 -7.12
N GLY A 411 -3.54 -16.03 -7.20
CA GLY A 411 -3.97 -14.63 -7.27
C GLY A 411 -4.32 -14.22 -8.69
N ASN A 412 -4.52 -12.92 -8.93
CA ASN A 412 -4.79 -12.39 -10.27
C ASN A 412 -3.72 -11.38 -10.69
N HIS A 413 -3.04 -11.63 -11.80
CA HIS A 413 -2.07 -10.72 -12.39
C HIS A 413 -2.74 -9.72 -13.35
N ILE A 414 -3.36 -8.69 -12.78
CA ILE A 414 -4.14 -7.69 -13.53
C ILE A 414 -3.28 -6.51 -14.00
N HIS A 415 -3.71 -5.84 -15.07
CA HIS A 415 -2.98 -4.71 -15.64
C HIS A 415 -2.94 -3.48 -14.71
N ILE A 416 -1.79 -2.82 -14.62
CA ILE A 416 -1.51 -1.71 -13.69
C ILE A 416 -2.47 -0.52 -13.83
N LEU A 417 -3.03 -0.29 -15.02
CA LEU A 417 -4.00 0.79 -15.28
C LEU A 417 -5.32 0.63 -14.50
N TRP A 418 -5.60 -0.53 -13.91
CA TRP A 418 -6.72 -0.66 -12.98
C TRP A 418 -6.56 0.16 -11.69
N GLN A 419 -5.38 0.76 -11.45
CA GLN A 419 -5.23 1.79 -10.42
C GLN A 419 -5.75 3.18 -10.83
N LEU A 420 -6.14 3.40 -12.09
CA LEU A 420 -6.64 4.71 -12.53
C LEU A 420 -7.84 5.21 -11.70
N PRO A 421 -8.86 4.41 -11.38
CA PRO A 421 -10.01 4.90 -10.60
C PRO A 421 -9.62 5.44 -9.22
N GLN A 422 -8.78 4.73 -8.46
CA GLN A 422 -8.32 5.21 -7.14
C GLN A 422 -7.47 6.48 -7.26
N TYR A 423 -6.58 6.57 -8.25
CA TYR A 423 -5.78 7.78 -8.48
C TYR A 423 -6.66 8.97 -8.89
N LEU A 424 -7.60 8.80 -9.83
CA LEU A 424 -8.48 9.89 -10.27
C LEU A 424 -9.32 10.44 -9.12
N CYS A 425 -9.90 9.57 -8.29
CA CYS A 425 -10.66 9.99 -7.12
C CYS A 425 -9.78 10.74 -6.10
N MET A 426 -8.57 10.23 -5.81
CA MET A 426 -7.66 10.87 -4.86
C MET A 426 -7.08 12.20 -5.37
N ILE A 427 -6.77 12.31 -6.67
CA ILE A 427 -6.30 13.55 -7.29
C ILE A 427 -7.41 14.60 -7.30
N THR A 428 -8.65 14.18 -7.59
CA THR A 428 -9.82 15.07 -7.47
C THR A 428 -9.93 15.58 -6.03
N ALA A 429 -9.82 14.68 -5.05
CA ALA A 429 -9.87 15.04 -3.63
C ALA A 429 -8.75 16.02 -3.26
N ASP A 430 -7.52 15.78 -3.70
CA ASP A 430 -6.33 16.61 -3.47
C ASP A 430 -6.48 18.03 -4.03
N VAL A 431 -6.85 18.16 -5.31
CA VAL A 431 -7.04 19.48 -5.92
C VAL A 431 -8.12 20.27 -5.18
N ILE A 432 -9.25 19.65 -4.85
CA ILE A 432 -10.31 20.31 -4.06
C ILE A 432 -9.76 20.73 -2.71
N PHE A 433 -9.08 19.82 -2.02
CA PHE A 433 -8.61 20.03 -0.66
C PHE A 433 -7.58 21.16 -0.59
N VAL A 434 -6.55 21.14 -1.46
CA VAL A 434 -5.48 22.14 -1.49
C VAL A 434 -5.99 23.51 -1.88
N VAL A 435 -6.74 23.62 -3.00
CA VAL A 435 -7.26 24.90 -3.49
C VAL A 435 -8.19 25.52 -2.45
N THR A 436 -9.12 24.73 -1.92
CA THR A 436 -10.10 25.22 -0.94
C THR A 436 -9.45 25.55 0.40
N THR A 437 -8.44 24.79 0.84
CA THR A 437 -7.71 25.08 2.07
C THR A 437 -6.93 26.39 1.95
N LEU A 438 -6.32 26.66 0.79
CA LEU A 438 -5.66 27.93 0.53
C LEU A 438 -6.67 29.09 0.53
N GLU A 439 -7.79 28.93 -0.19
CA GLU A 439 -8.89 29.91 -0.23
C GLU A 439 -9.42 30.21 1.19
N PHE A 440 -9.72 29.17 1.97
CA PHE A 440 -10.20 29.28 3.35
C PHE A 440 -9.17 29.96 4.26
N SER A 441 -7.91 29.53 4.19
CA SER A 441 -6.83 30.08 5.01
C SER A 441 -6.61 31.56 4.71
N PHE A 442 -6.66 31.98 3.44
CA PHE A 442 -6.43 33.38 3.09
C PHE A 442 -7.63 34.30 3.33
N THR A 443 -8.85 33.74 3.33
CA THR A 443 -10.09 34.48 3.57
C THR A 443 -10.36 34.66 5.06
N GLU A 444 -10.13 33.62 5.87
CA GLU A 444 -10.43 33.66 7.31
C GLU A 444 -9.23 34.13 8.15
N ALA A 445 -7.98 33.99 7.67
CA ALA A 445 -6.82 34.43 8.44
C ALA A 445 -6.56 35.95 8.31
N PRO A 446 -6.37 36.65 9.44
CA PRO A 446 -5.87 38.02 9.48
C PRO A 446 -4.51 38.16 8.78
N ILE A 447 -4.29 39.31 8.14
CA ILE A 447 -3.10 39.61 7.31
C ILE A 447 -1.80 39.33 8.08
N ASN A 448 -1.74 39.70 9.36
CA ASN A 448 -0.55 39.60 10.19
C ASN A 448 -0.16 38.16 10.55
N ILE A 449 -1.10 37.20 10.51
CA ILE A 449 -0.88 35.83 10.98
C ILE A 449 -0.98 34.76 9.88
N LYS A 450 -1.02 35.16 8.60
CA LYS A 450 -1.08 34.22 7.47
C LYS A 450 0.07 33.21 7.48
N SER A 451 1.29 33.67 7.75
CA SER A 451 2.47 32.79 7.85
C SER A 451 2.36 31.76 8.99
N PHE A 452 1.73 32.15 10.10
CA PHE A 452 1.46 31.25 11.22
C PHE A 452 0.43 30.17 10.85
N ILE A 453 -0.67 30.54 10.18
CA ILE A 453 -1.67 29.58 9.69
C ILE A 453 -1.06 28.61 8.67
N SER A 454 -0.24 29.10 7.73
CA SER A 454 0.47 28.24 6.78
C SER A 454 1.42 27.27 7.48
N ALA A 455 2.15 27.70 8.52
CA ALA A 455 3.02 26.82 9.31
C ALA A 455 2.22 25.71 10.03
N ILE A 456 1.04 26.03 10.57
CA ILE A 456 0.16 25.03 11.18
C ILE A 456 -0.41 24.08 10.13
N SER A 457 -0.75 24.57 8.94
CA SER A 457 -1.16 23.72 7.83
C SER A 457 -0.08 22.67 7.52
N LEU A 458 1.19 23.06 7.44
CA LEU A 458 2.30 22.10 7.25
C LEU A 458 2.46 21.13 8.42
N LEU A 459 2.19 21.60 9.65
CA LEU A 459 2.17 20.72 10.83
C LEU A 459 1.11 19.63 10.71
N THR A 460 -0.07 19.92 10.12
CA THR A 460 -1.10 18.89 9.89
C THR A 460 -0.61 17.79 8.94
N THR A 461 0.22 18.13 7.94
CA THR A 461 0.84 17.15 7.04
C THR A 461 1.83 16.26 7.81
N ALA A 462 2.65 16.84 8.70
CA ALA A 462 3.53 16.06 9.56
C ALA A 462 2.76 15.12 10.51
N LEU A 463 1.63 15.58 11.06
CA LEU A 463 0.73 14.74 11.85
C LEU A 463 0.09 13.63 11.02
N GLY A 464 -0.26 13.89 9.76
CA GLY A 464 -0.74 12.86 8.84
C GLY A 464 0.30 11.77 8.60
N ASN A 465 1.56 12.14 8.40
CA ASN A 465 2.66 11.19 8.31
C ASN A 465 2.85 10.36 9.60
N LEU A 466 2.62 10.97 10.77
CA LEU A 466 2.64 10.23 12.04
C LEU A 466 1.50 9.20 12.12
N VAL A 467 0.30 9.53 11.62
CA VAL A 467 -0.84 8.59 11.53
C VAL A 467 -0.47 7.38 10.68
N VAL A 468 0.22 7.58 9.55
CA VAL A 468 0.71 6.47 8.69
C VAL A 468 1.63 5.53 9.46
N ILE A 469 2.57 6.06 10.24
CA ILE A 469 3.51 5.27 11.05
C ILE A 469 2.77 4.46 12.12
N ILE A 470 1.83 5.10 12.82
CA ILE A 470 0.99 4.45 13.84
C ILE A 470 0.22 3.28 13.23
N ILE A 471 -0.44 3.49 12.10
CA ILE A 471 -1.20 2.43 11.41
C ILE A 471 -0.27 1.32 10.94
N SER A 472 0.92 1.63 10.44
CA SER A 472 1.87 0.57 10.02
C SER A 472 2.35 -0.30 11.19
N THR A 473 2.34 0.24 12.41
CA THR A 473 2.74 -0.48 13.64
C THR A 473 1.63 -1.43 14.12
N ILE A 474 0.37 -1.11 13.80
CA ILE A 474 -0.75 -2.02 14.00
C ILE A 474 -0.60 -3.13 12.96
N SER A 475 -0.11 -4.30 13.39
CA SER A 475 0.24 -5.43 12.51
C SER A 475 -1.00 -6.09 11.86
N ILE A 476 -1.66 -5.38 10.96
CA ILE A 476 -2.80 -5.88 10.17
C ILE A 476 -2.26 -6.87 9.15
N LYS A 477 -2.77 -8.11 9.20
CA LYS A 477 -2.28 -9.23 8.38
C LYS A 477 -2.52 -9.06 6.88
N ASN A 478 -3.55 -8.32 6.46
CA ASN A 478 -3.96 -8.19 5.06
C ASN A 478 -4.01 -6.72 4.63
N GLN A 479 -3.29 -6.38 3.55
CA GLN A 479 -3.22 -5.02 3.02
C GLN A 479 -4.58 -4.45 2.59
N ALA A 480 -5.52 -5.27 2.12
CA ALA A 480 -6.87 -4.80 1.74
C ALA A 480 -7.65 -4.25 2.96
N HIS A 481 -7.45 -4.87 4.12
CA HIS A 481 -8.07 -4.41 5.37
C HIS A 481 -7.41 -3.12 5.89
N GLU A 482 -6.12 -2.92 5.61
CA GLU A 482 -5.44 -1.65 5.88
C GLU A 482 -6.04 -0.52 5.04
N TYR A 483 -6.36 -0.75 3.75
CA TYR A 483 -7.07 0.23 2.92
C TYR A 483 -8.49 0.52 3.43
N LEU A 484 -9.24 -0.49 3.87
CA LEU A 484 -10.55 -0.29 4.48
C LEU A 484 -10.49 0.49 5.79
N LEU A 485 -9.44 0.28 6.60
CA LEU A 485 -9.21 1.09 7.81
C LEU A 485 -9.00 2.56 7.47
N TYR A 486 -8.14 2.87 6.48
CA TYR A 486 -7.97 4.25 6.00
C TYR A 486 -9.26 4.85 5.47
N SER A 487 -10.05 4.08 4.71
CA SER A 487 -11.38 4.49 4.24
C SER A 487 -12.32 4.82 5.41
N GLY A 488 -12.32 4.01 6.47
CA GLY A 488 -13.14 4.24 7.67
C GLY A 488 -12.70 5.47 8.47
N LEU A 489 -11.39 5.66 8.63
CA LEU A 489 -10.84 6.87 9.27
C LEU A 489 -11.19 8.13 8.50
N MET A 490 -11.05 8.11 7.17
CA MET A 490 -11.42 9.24 6.32
C MET A 490 -12.92 9.50 6.32
N LEU A 491 -13.76 8.47 6.43
CA LEU A 491 -15.20 8.65 6.56
C LEU A 491 -15.54 9.37 7.87
N ALA A 492 -14.95 8.96 8.99
CA ALA A 492 -15.12 9.64 10.28
C ALA A 492 -14.66 11.10 10.23
N ASP A 493 -13.51 11.36 9.59
CA ASP A 493 -12.99 12.70 9.38
C ASP A 493 -13.89 13.56 8.47
N THR A 494 -14.42 12.96 7.40
CA THR A 494 -15.36 13.62 6.48
C THR A 494 -16.65 14.02 7.20
N LEU A 495 -17.14 13.20 8.13
CA LEU A 495 -18.29 13.54 8.98
C LEU A 495 -17.96 14.70 9.95
N LEU A 496 -16.73 14.74 10.46
CA LEU A 496 -16.25 15.87 11.28
C LEU A 496 -16.18 17.17 10.47
N LEU A 497 -15.66 17.12 9.23
CA LEU A 497 -15.67 18.25 8.31
C LEU A 497 -17.09 18.70 7.94
N ALA A 498 -18.00 17.74 7.71
CA ALA A 498 -19.41 18.02 7.46
C ALA A 498 -20.05 18.75 8.65
N TYR A 499 -19.77 18.31 9.88
CA TYR A 499 -20.19 18.99 11.10
C TYR A 499 -19.64 20.43 11.18
N PHE A 500 -18.34 20.62 10.90
CA PHE A 500 -17.77 21.96 10.85
C PHE A 500 -18.40 22.82 9.75
N SER A 501 -18.79 22.26 8.61
CA SER A 501 -19.47 23.02 7.54
C SER A 501 -20.81 23.62 7.96
N VAL A 502 -21.48 23.00 8.94
CA VAL A 502 -22.76 23.47 9.50
C VAL A 502 -22.54 24.46 10.64
N VAL A 503 -21.58 24.16 11.53
CA VAL A 503 -21.36 24.95 12.76
C VAL A 503 -20.51 26.20 12.51
N TYR A 504 -19.56 26.14 11.58
CA TYR A 504 -18.64 27.24 11.31
C TYR A 504 -19.35 28.36 10.54
N ARG A 505 -19.39 29.55 11.15
CA ARG A 505 -19.87 30.78 10.50
C ARG A 505 -18.67 31.58 10.02
N SER A 506 -18.55 31.74 8.70
CA SER A 506 -17.50 32.55 8.06
C SER A 506 -17.65 34.02 8.45
N LYS A 507 -16.53 34.72 8.63
CA LYS A 507 -16.53 36.17 8.94
C LYS A 507 -17.22 37.02 7.87
N ASN A 508 -17.16 36.63 6.60
CA ASN A 508 -17.80 37.38 5.52
C ASN A 508 -19.33 37.41 5.67
N ILE A 509 -19.92 36.29 6.13
CA ILE A 509 -21.36 36.20 6.42
C ILE A 509 -21.72 37.10 7.61
N ILE A 510 -20.84 37.21 8.62
CA ILE A 510 -21.06 38.09 9.77
C ILE A 510 -20.99 39.56 9.36
N MET A 511 -20.11 39.93 8.42
CA MET A 511 -20.02 41.29 7.88
C MET A 511 -21.23 41.64 7.00
N ASP A 512 -21.68 40.71 6.15
CA ASP A 512 -22.88 40.89 5.33
C ASP A 512 -24.15 40.97 6.20
N ASP A 513 -24.34 40.09 7.18
CA ASP A 513 -25.47 40.14 8.11
C ASP A 513 -25.44 41.40 8.99
N ALA A 514 -24.25 41.88 9.39
CA ALA A 514 -24.10 43.13 10.14
C ALA A 514 -24.36 44.37 9.27
N ALA A 515 -23.97 44.36 8.00
CA ALA A 515 -24.27 45.42 7.04
C ALA A 515 -25.78 45.47 6.75
N THR A 516 -26.39 44.31 6.48
CA THR A 516 -27.84 44.19 6.21
C THR A 516 -28.67 44.60 7.44
N ASN A 517 -28.26 44.22 8.65
CA ASN A 517 -28.92 44.68 9.88
C ASN A 517 -28.75 46.19 10.11
N ASN A 518 -27.62 46.79 9.75
CA ASN A 518 -27.42 48.25 9.87
C ASN A 518 -28.19 49.03 8.80
N GLU A 519 -28.40 48.48 7.61
CA GLU A 519 -29.27 49.05 6.57
C GLU A 519 -30.74 48.98 7.00
N ASN A 520 -31.23 47.83 7.48
CA ASN A 520 -32.58 47.69 8.01
C ASN A 520 -32.84 48.63 9.20
N LYS A 521 -31.83 48.85 10.06
CA LYS A 521 -31.92 49.78 11.19
C LYS A 521 -31.88 51.25 10.77
N LYS A 522 -31.26 51.58 9.64
CA LYS A 522 -31.32 52.92 9.03
C LYS A 522 -32.69 53.17 8.39
N GLU A 523 -33.26 52.18 7.73
CA GLU A 523 -34.60 52.27 7.14
C GLU A 523 -35.69 52.44 8.22
N GLU A 524 -35.60 51.74 9.36
CA GLU A 524 -36.51 51.94 10.50
C GLU A 524 -36.45 53.34 11.11
N ILE A 525 -35.28 54.01 11.07
CA ILE A 525 -35.13 55.37 11.59
C ILE A 525 -35.67 56.41 10.59
N THR A 526 -35.63 56.15 9.29
CA THR A 526 -36.16 57.07 8.25
C THR A 526 -37.68 56.97 8.02
N VAL A 527 -38.38 56.01 8.62
CA VAL A 527 -39.85 55.88 8.53
C VAL A 527 -40.57 56.61 9.68
N PHE A 528 -39.81 57.15 10.65
CA PHE A 528 -40.31 58.03 11.71
C PHE A 528 -39.57 59.38 11.69
N ASP A 529 -39.76 60.14 10.61
CA ASP A 529 -39.55 61.60 10.58
C ASP A 529 -40.66 62.28 9.77
#